data_AF-A0A7C2YE53-F1
#
_entry.id   AF-A0A7C2YE53-F1
#
_cell.length_a   1.000
_cell.length_b   1.000
_cell.length_c   1.000
_cell.angle_alpha   90.00
_cell.angle_beta   90.00
_cell.angle_gamma   90.00
#
_symmetry.space_group_name_H-M   'P 1'
#
loop_
_entity.id
_entity.type
_entity.pdbx_description
1 polymer ?
#
loop_
_entity_poly.entity_id
_entity_poly.type
_entity_poly.pdbx_seq_one_letter_code
_entity_poly.pdbx_strand_id
1 'polypeptide(L)'
;MKQTRPLDTSPEAERVQIEIFRKMTPERRLRVAAELRQLVRKSLAEGVRMRHPDYNEEQVHLAVTRLTLPEKLFLKVYPQAKNILP
;
A
#
# COMPACT_ATOMS: atom_id res chain seq x y z
N MET A 1 -9.84 -23.43 14.87
CA MET A 1 -9.59 -22.38 13.84
C MET A 1 -9.23 -21.08 14.55
N LYS A 2 -8.17 -20.38 14.15
CA LYS A 2 -7.81 -19.08 14.74
C LYS A 2 -8.89 -18.05 14.41
N GLN A 3 -9.24 -17.21 15.37
CA GLN A 3 -10.16 -16.09 15.14
C GLN A 3 -9.48 -15.08 14.21
N THR A 4 -10.09 -14.83 13.04
CA THR A 4 -9.61 -13.91 11.99
C THR A 4 -10.23 -12.52 12.06
N ARG A 5 -11.23 -12.32 12.92
CA ARG A 5 -11.92 -11.04 13.14
C ARG A 5 -11.06 -10.11 14.02
N PRO A 6 -10.83 -8.85 13.61
CA PRO A 6 -10.21 -7.85 14.47
C PRO A 6 -10.98 -7.63 15.79
N LEU A 7 -10.28 -7.31 16.87
CA LEU A 7 -10.89 -7.12 18.20
C LEU A 7 -11.83 -5.91 18.27
N ASP A 8 -11.57 -4.89 17.44
CA ASP A 8 -12.33 -3.63 17.33
C ASP A 8 -13.54 -3.71 16.38
N THR A 9 -13.77 -4.87 15.75
CA THR A 9 -14.82 -5.05 14.74
C THR A 9 -15.89 -5.98 15.28
N SER A 10 -17.14 -5.55 15.45
CA SER A 10 -18.21 -6.44 15.94
C SER A 10 -18.51 -7.58 14.93
N PRO A 11 -19.05 -8.74 15.39
CA PRO A 11 -19.44 -9.82 14.49
C PRO A 11 -20.45 -9.39 13.41
N GLU A 12 -21.37 -8.49 13.77
CA GLU A 12 -22.36 -7.90 12.85
C GLU A 12 -21.67 -7.09 11.74
N ALA A 13 -20.69 -6.25 12.11
CA ALA A 13 -19.94 -5.43 11.16
C ALA A 13 -19.10 -6.30 10.20
N GLU A 14 -18.43 -7.34 10.71
CA GLU A 14 -17.68 -8.29 9.87
C GLU A 14 -18.61 -8.99 8.86
N ARG A 15 -19.79 -9.43 9.32
CA ARG A 15 -20.79 -10.07 8.45
C ARG A 15 -21.22 -9.14 7.30
N VAL A 16 -21.57 -7.90 7.62
CA VAL A 16 -21.95 -6.88 6.62
C VAL A 16 -20.83 -6.62 5.63
N GLN A 17 -19.59 -6.49 6.10
CA GLN A 17 -18.42 -6.28 5.23
C GLN A 17 -18.21 -7.44 4.26
N ILE A 18 -18.30 -8.68 4.74
CA ILE A 18 -18.17 -9.88 3.89
C ILE A 18 -19.29 -9.93 2.84
N GLU A 19 -20.54 -9.62 3.23
CA GLU A 19 -21.67 -9.56 2.30
C GLU A 19 -21.48 -8.50 1.21
N ILE A 20 -20.95 -7.33 1.57
CA ILE A 20 -20.61 -6.27 0.60
C ILE A 20 -19.57 -6.80 -0.40
N PHE A 21 -18.48 -7.41 0.07
CA PHE A 21 -17.46 -7.95 -0.83
C PHE A 21 -17.97 -9.06 -1.75
N ARG A 22 -18.85 -9.94 -1.25
CA ARG A 22 -19.46 -11.00 -2.06
C ARG A 22 -20.38 -10.47 -3.15
N LYS A 23 -21.04 -9.34 -2.90
CA LYS A 23 -21.95 -8.69 -3.87
C LYS A 23 -21.22 -7.82 -4.91
N MET A 24 -19.93 -7.52 -4.73
CA MET A 24 -19.17 -6.73 -5.69
C MET A 24 -18.95 -7.50 -6.99
N THR A 25 -19.26 -6.86 -8.13
CA THR A 25 -18.83 -7.35 -9.44
C THR A 25 -17.31 -7.29 -9.57
N PRO A 26 -16.70 -8.08 -10.47
CA PRO A 26 -15.27 -8.03 -10.74
C PRO A 26 -14.75 -6.60 -11.06
N GLU A 27 -15.51 -5.83 -11.84
CA GLU A 27 -15.15 -4.47 -12.25
C GLU A 27 -15.17 -3.51 -11.06
N ARG A 28 -16.18 -3.62 -10.19
CA ARG A 28 -16.25 -2.81 -8.98
C ARG A 28 -15.10 -3.14 -8.04
N ARG A 29 -14.79 -4.43 -7.87
CA ARG A 29 -13.67 -4.89 -7.05
C ARG A 29 -12.33 -4.35 -7.57
N LEU A 30 -12.11 -4.39 -8.89
CA LEU A 30 -10.90 -3.85 -9.50
C LEU A 30 -10.78 -2.33 -9.30
N ARG A 31 -11.89 -1.59 -9.43
CA ARG A 31 -11.90 -0.14 -9.18
C ARG A 31 -11.51 0.19 -7.74
N VAL A 32 -12.11 -0.49 -6.76
CA VAL A 32 -11.77 -0.32 -5.34
C VAL A 32 -10.30 -0.63 -5.10
N ALA A 33 -9.76 -1.70 -5.68
CA ALA A 33 -8.35 -2.04 -5.56
C ALA A 33 -7.43 -0.96 -6.15
N ALA A 34 -7.81 -0.36 -7.28
CA ALA A 34 -7.07 0.73 -7.90
C ALA A 34 -7.09 2.01 -7.04
N GLU A 35 -8.24 2.36 -6.47
CA GLU A 35 -8.40 3.49 -5.55
C GLU A 35 -7.55 3.30 -4.28
N LEU A 36 -7.61 2.11 -3.66
CA LEU A 36 -6.78 1.76 -2.50
C LEU A 36 -5.29 1.82 -2.82
N ARG A 37 -4.87 1.34 -4.00
CA ARG A 37 -3.47 1.44 -4.44
C ARG A 37 -3.02 2.91 -4.52
N GLN A 38 -3.85 3.79 -5.07
CA GLN A 38 -3.51 5.22 -5.14
C GLN A 38 -3.41 5.85 -3.76
N LEU A 39 -4.35 5.52 -2.86
CA LEU A 39 -4.34 6.00 -1.48
C LEU A 39 -3.05 5.57 -0.76
N VAL A 40 -2.73 4.27 -0.79
CA VAL A 40 -1.53 3.75 -0.13
C VAL A 40 -0.27 4.42 -0.67
N ARG A 41 -0.12 4.57 -2.00
CA ARG A 41 1.08 5.23 -2.56
C ARG A 41 1.21 6.68 -2.11
N LYS A 42 0.10 7.43 -2.00
CA LYS A 42 0.11 8.79 -1.46
C LYS A 42 0.54 8.80 0.01
N SER A 43 -0.06 7.94 0.83
CA SER A 43 0.30 7.83 2.25
C SER A 43 1.77 7.46 2.46
N LEU A 44 2.31 6.55 1.65
CA LEU A 44 3.74 6.20 1.69
C LEU A 44 4.61 7.39 1.30
N ALA A 45 4.25 8.14 0.25
CA ALA A 45 5.00 9.31 -0.19
C ALA A 45 5.06 10.40 0.90
N GLU A 46 3.94 10.69 1.56
CA GLU A 46 3.94 11.64 2.69
C GLU A 46 4.82 11.14 3.84
N GLY A 47 4.73 9.85 4.17
CA GLY A 47 5.61 9.25 5.18
C GLY A 47 7.10 9.37 4.84
N VAL A 48 7.46 9.19 3.56
CA VAL A 48 8.85 9.38 3.08
C VAL A 48 9.26 10.84 3.24
N ARG A 49 8.46 11.80 2.77
CA ARG A 49 8.76 13.24 2.89
C ARG A 49 8.94 13.68 4.34
N MET A 50 8.18 13.10 5.27
CA MET A 50 8.34 13.37 6.70
C MET A 50 9.68 12.86 7.27
N ARG A 51 10.19 11.72 6.78
CA ARG A 51 11.47 11.14 7.25
C ARG A 51 12.69 11.73 6.54
N HIS A 52 12.52 12.10 5.27
CA HIS A 52 13.57 12.58 4.38
C HIS A 52 13.14 13.91 3.74
N PRO A 53 13.10 15.01 4.52
CA PRO A 53 12.59 16.30 4.05
C PRO A 53 13.46 16.94 2.95
N ASP A 54 14.69 16.46 2.77
CA ASP A 54 15.65 16.85 1.73
C ASP A 54 15.42 16.14 0.39
N TYR A 55 14.59 15.10 0.35
CA TYR A 55 14.34 14.36 -0.88
C TYR A 55 13.51 15.18 -1.88
N ASN A 56 13.95 15.19 -3.13
CA ASN A 56 13.14 15.65 -4.24
C ASN A 56 12.07 14.60 -4.65
N GLU A 57 11.16 14.97 -5.54
CA GLU A 57 10.05 14.10 -5.94
C GLU A 57 10.49 12.77 -6.59
N GLU A 58 11.61 12.75 -7.32
CA GLU A 58 12.15 11.51 -7.89
C GLU A 58 12.69 10.58 -6.79
N GLN A 59 13.40 11.13 -5.81
CA GLN A 59 13.90 10.38 -4.65
C GLN A 59 12.75 9.84 -3.80
N VAL A 60 11.69 10.64 -3.59
CA VAL A 60 10.45 10.19 -2.93
C VAL A 60 9.82 9.04 -3.73
N HIS A 61 9.73 9.16 -5.05
CA HIS A 61 9.17 8.11 -5.89
C HIS A 61 9.96 6.79 -5.81
N LEU A 62 11.30 6.88 -5.82
CA LEU A 62 12.20 5.71 -5.71
C LEU A 62 12.10 5.07 -4.32
N ALA A 63 12.04 5.87 -3.26
CA ALA A 63 11.83 5.42 -1.88
C ALA A 63 10.50 4.66 -1.72
N VAL A 64 9.39 5.23 -2.22
CA VAL A 64 8.08 4.55 -2.23
C VAL A 64 8.13 3.27 -3.06
N THR A 65 8.85 3.28 -4.18
CA THR A 65 9.00 2.09 -5.03
C THR A 65 9.78 0.98 -4.31
N ARG A 66 10.84 1.33 -3.56
CA ARG A 66 11.60 0.40 -2.73
C ARG A 66 10.76 -0.23 -1.61
N LEU A 67 9.81 0.51 -1.03
CA LEU A 67 8.84 -0.06 -0.06
C LEU A 67 7.90 -1.10 -0.67
N THR A 68 7.64 -1.03 -1.97
CA THR A 68 6.64 -1.86 -2.64
C THR A 68 7.23 -3.06 -3.38
N LEU A 69 8.51 -3.04 -3.71
CA LEU A 69 9.20 -4.13 -4.40
C LEU A 69 10.05 -4.93 -3.41
N PRO A 70 10.25 -6.24 -3.63
CA PRO A 70 11.30 -6.97 -2.94
C PRO A 70 12.65 -6.30 -3.16
N GLU A 71 13.44 -6.15 -2.09
CA GLU A 71 14.73 -5.45 -2.10
C GLU A 71 15.66 -5.90 -3.24
N LYS A 72 15.78 -7.21 -3.46
CA LYS A 72 16.58 -7.78 -4.55
C LYS A 72 16.13 -7.31 -5.94
N LEU A 73 14.83 -7.16 -6.15
CA LEU A 73 14.27 -6.69 -7.42
C LEU A 73 14.49 -5.18 -7.58
N PHE A 74 14.31 -4.40 -6.51
CA PHE A 74 14.58 -2.97 -6.53
C PHE A 74 16.03 -2.68 -6.92
N LEU A 75 17.01 -3.31 -6.26
CA LEU A 75 18.42 -3.10 -6.55
C LEU A 75 18.83 -3.57 -7.95
N LYS A 76 18.14 -4.58 -8.51
CA LYS A 76 18.37 -5.04 -9.88
C LYS A 76 17.91 -4.00 -10.91
N VAL A 77 16.79 -3.33 -10.67
CA VAL A 77 16.17 -2.38 -11.62
C VAL A 77 16.70 -0.96 -11.42
N TYR A 78 17.01 -0.58 -10.18
CA TYR A 78 17.46 0.77 -9.79
C TYR A 78 18.80 0.74 -9.02
N PRO A 79 19.89 0.20 -9.59
CA PRO A 79 21.18 0.11 -8.92
C PRO A 79 21.75 1.48 -8.52
N GLN A 80 21.47 2.52 -9.31
CA GLN A 80 21.85 3.91 -9.03
C GLN A 80 21.15 4.49 -7.80
N ALA A 81 19.98 3.97 -7.44
CA ALA A 81 19.16 4.44 -6.31
C ALA A 81 19.40 3.63 -5.03
N LYS A 82 20.48 2.84 -4.95
CA LYS A 82 20.79 1.99 -3.78
C LYS A 82 20.83 2.73 -2.45
N ASN A 83 21.19 4.01 -2.47
CA ASN A 83 21.30 4.87 -1.29
C ASN A 83 19.99 5.62 -0.95
N ILE A 84 18.95 5.49 -1.78
CA ILE A 84 17.64 6.07 -1.51
C ILE A 84 16.91 5.17 -0.54
N LEU A 85 16.71 5.65 0.68
CA LEU A 85 16.08 4.89 1.75
C LEU A 85 14.61 5.30 1.89
N PRO A 86 13.73 4.36 2.28
CA PRO A 86 12.33 4.66 2.50
C PRO A 86 12.03 5.35 3.83
#